data_AF-A0A7S4PFD6-F1
#
_entry.id   AF-A0A7S4PFD6-F1
#
_cell.length_a   1.000
_cell.length_b   1.000
_cell.length_c   1.000
_cell.angle_alpha   90.00
_cell.angle_beta   90.00
_cell.angle_gamma   90.00
#
_symmetry.space_group_name_H-M   'P 1'
#
loop_
_entity.id
_entity.type
_entity.pdbx_description
1 polymer ?
#
loop_
_entity_poly.entity_id
_entity_poly.type
_entity_poly.pdbx_seq_one_letter_code
_entity_poly.pdbx_strand_id
1 'polypeptide(L)'
;RSEFCLLLTRCRRSLRGRGLGEFDDISSLTMFADYRVPQLLHAEGVLSYSDALVAKISAGQIIEAGSEEEVELRAWSVQAVEQLAQMLREDHGLPHVRSIQVDWILWEEGEQKHIEKLIAPHHRTWTTFY
;
A
#
# COMPACT_ATOMS: atom_id res chain seq x y z
N ARG A 1 -10.49 8.47 -14.84
CA ARG A 1 -11.29 7.89 -13.73
C ARG A 1 -10.76 6.46 -13.55
N SER A 2 -10.00 6.20 -12.48
CA SER A 2 -9.06 5.07 -12.42
C SER A 2 -9.72 3.69 -12.36
N GLU A 3 -9.07 2.69 -12.95
CA GLU A 3 -9.60 1.34 -13.17
C GLU A 3 -9.82 0.54 -11.87
N PHE A 4 -9.23 0.96 -10.76
CA PHE A 4 -9.42 0.32 -9.46
C PHE A 4 -10.81 0.56 -8.86
N CYS A 5 -11.34 1.77 -9.00
CA CYS A 5 -12.73 2.06 -8.63
C CYS A 5 -13.69 1.25 -9.50
N LEU A 6 -13.30 0.96 -10.76
CA LEU A 6 -14.04 0.03 -11.62
C LEU A 6 -13.94 -1.41 -11.12
N LEU A 7 -12.80 -1.87 -10.58
CA LEU A 7 -12.65 -3.23 -10.04
C LEU A 7 -13.53 -3.46 -8.81
N LEU A 8 -13.52 -2.53 -7.84
CA LEU A 8 -14.41 -2.62 -6.66
C LEU A 8 -15.89 -2.47 -7.03
N THR A 9 -16.20 -1.55 -7.96
CA THR A 9 -17.57 -1.45 -8.51
C THR A 9 -17.94 -2.72 -9.28
N ARG A 10 -16.99 -3.37 -9.94
CA ARG A 10 -17.17 -4.63 -10.66
C ARG A 10 -17.34 -5.80 -9.70
N CYS A 11 -16.64 -5.86 -8.56
CA CYS A 11 -16.91 -6.84 -7.50
C CYS A 11 -18.31 -6.65 -6.92
N ARG A 12 -18.68 -5.42 -6.55
CA ARG A 12 -20.05 -5.08 -6.12
C ARG A 12 -21.09 -5.49 -7.16
N ARG A 13 -20.82 -5.23 -8.44
CA ARG A 13 -21.73 -5.55 -9.56
C ARG A 13 -21.79 -7.06 -9.86
N SER A 14 -20.67 -7.77 -9.82
CA SER A 14 -20.58 -9.23 -9.99
C SER A 14 -21.29 -9.98 -8.87
N LEU A 15 -21.26 -9.42 -7.64
CA LEU A 15 -21.99 -9.92 -6.49
C LEU A 15 -23.39 -9.30 -6.33
N ARG A 16 -23.84 -8.51 -7.32
CA ARG A 16 -25.15 -7.81 -7.35
C ARG A 16 -25.45 -7.00 -6.08
N GLY A 17 -24.42 -6.51 -5.39
CA GLY A 17 -24.52 -5.80 -4.13
C GLY A 17 -25.05 -6.66 -2.97
N ARG A 18 -24.85 -7.98 -3.01
CA ARG A 18 -25.32 -8.91 -1.95
C ARG A 18 -24.15 -9.70 -1.37
N GLY A 19 -24.25 -10.09 -0.11
CA GLY A 19 -23.22 -10.89 0.56
C GLY A 19 -21.89 -10.12 0.65
N LEU A 20 -20.79 -10.71 0.20
CA LEU A 20 -19.46 -10.06 0.21
C LEU A 20 -19.36 -8.80 -0.66
N GLY A 21 -20.38 -8.48 -1.48
CA GLY A 21 -20.45 -7.27 -2.30
C GLY A 21 -21.31 -6.14 -1.71
N GLU A 22 -21.87 -6.35 -0.52
CA GLU A 22 -22.70 -5.39 0.19
C GLU A 22 -21.84 -4.61 1.19
N PHE A 23 -21.47 -3.39 0.81
CA PHE A 23 -20.68 -2.49 1.63
C PHE A 23 -21.07 -1.04 1.31
N ASP A 24 -21.35 -0.28 2.36
CA ASP A 24 -21.72 1.15 2.28
C ASP A 24 -20.58 2.06 2.76
N ASP A 25 -19.53 1.45 3.33
CA ASP A 25 -18.37 2.07 3.95
C ASP A 25 -17.10 1.93 3.09
N ILE A 26 -17.23 1.65 1.80
CA ILE A 26 -16.05 1.50 0.92
C ILE A 26 -15.17 2.76 0.86
N SER A 27 -15.72 3.91 1.26
CA SER A 27 -14.99 5.17 1.41
C SER A 27 -14.09 5.20 2.64
N SER A 28 -14.28 4.35 3.65
CA SER A 28 -13.41 4.25 4.83
C SER A 28 -12.28 3.23 4.69
N LEU A 29 -12.16 2.55 3.54
CA LEU A 29 -11.02 1.68 3.26
C LEU A 29 -9.73 2.50 3.14
N THR A 30 -8.73 2.11 3.92
CA THR A 30 -7.35 2.61 3.83
C THR A 30 -6.62 1.93 2.66
N MET A 31 -5.33 2.25 2.48
CA MET A 31 -4.48 1.49 1.56
C MET A 31 -4.43 0.00 1.92
N PHE A 32 -4.12 -0.85 0.93
CA PHE A 32 -3.78 -2.24 1.21
C PHE A 32 -2.33 -2.32 1.65
N ALA A 33 -2.07 -2.85 2.85
CA ALA A 33 -0.73 -3.01 3.40
C ALA A 33 0.03 -4.14 2.68
N ASP A 34 0.44 -3.87 1.45
CA ASP A 34 1.20 -4.78 0.58
C ASP A 34 2.72 -4.61 0.79
N TYR A 35 3.54 -5.30 -0.02
CA TYR A 35 5.00 -5.20 0.03
C TYR A 35 5.60 -4.13 -0.89
N ARG A 36 4.86 -3.64 -1.89
CA ARG A 36 5.37 -2.76 -2.94
C ARG A 36 5.35 -1.29 -2.53
N VAL A 37 4.26 -0.84 -1.90
CA VAL A 37 4.14 0.54 -1.44
C VAL A 37 5.17 0.88 -0.36
N PRO A 38 5.36 0.08 0.71
CA PRO A 38 6.46 0.31 1.67
C PRO A 38 7.84 0.39 0.99
N GLN A 39 8.09 -0.46 -0.01
CA GLN A 39 9.35 -0.48 -0.75
C GLN A 39 9.57 0.82 -1.51
N LEU A 40 8.55 1.33 -2.21
CA LEU A 40 8.62 2.63 -2.88
C LEU A 40 8.78 3.78 -1.88
N LEU A 41 7.94 3.82 -0.84
CA LEU A 41 7.98 4.89 0.16
C LEU A 41 9.36 4.99 0.84
N HIS A 42 10.04 3.86 1.05
CA HIS A 42 11.40 3.86 1.53
C HIS A 42 12.39 4.43 0.50
N ALA A 43 12.29 4.00 -0.76
CA ALA A 43 13.15 4.49 -1.83
C ALA A 43 13.01 6.01 -2.08
N GLU A 44 11.80 6.56 -1.92
CA GLU A 44 11.53 8.00 -2.01
C GLU A 44 11.87 8.78 -0.73
N GLY A 45 12.37 8.12 0.31
CA GLY A 45 12.74 8.76 1.58
C GLY A 45 11.54 9.17 2.44
N VAL A 46 10.32 8.71 2.12
CA VAL A 46 9.12 8.93 2.95
C VAL A 46 9.16 8.05 4.20
N LEU A 47 9.61 6.80 4.06
CA LEU A 47 9.85 5.89 5.18
C LEU A 47 11.35 5.69 5.39
N SER A 48 11.79 5.78 6.64
CA SER A 48 13.16 5.47 7.06
C SER A 48 13.18 4.16 7.82
N TYR A 49 14.02 3.22 7.37
CA TYR A 49 14.22 1.94 8.02
C TYR A 49 15.50 1.95 8.83
N SER A 50 15.54 1.14 9.89
CA SER A 50 16.79 0.91 10.62
C SER A 50 17.80 0.16 9.73
N ASP A 51 19.09 0.38 9.96
CA ASP A 51 20.15 -0.32 9.21
C ASP A 51 20.01 -1.85 9.29
N ALA A 52 19.55 -2.35 10.44
CA ALA A 52 19.27 -3.77 10.65
C ALA A 52 18.15 -4.29 9.75
N LEU A 53 17.04 -3.54 9.63
CA LEU A 53 15.92 -3.90 8.78
C LEU A 53 16.32 -3.84 7.29
N VAL A 54 17.06 -2.80 6.89
CA VAL A 54 17.61 -2.68 5.53
C VAL A 54 18.51 -3.87 5.19
N ALA A 55 19.40 -4.27 6.12
CA ALA A 55 20.28 -5.41 5.93
C ALA A 55 19.50 -6.73 5.78
N LYS A 56 18.47 -6.96 6.61
CA LYS A 56 17.59 -8.15 6.51
C LYS A 56 16.89 -8.21 5.16
N ILE A 57 16.27 -7.10 4.74
CA ILE A 57 15.56 -7.00 3.46
C ILE A 57 16.52 -7.22 2.28
N SER A 58 17.70 -6.61 2.30
CA SER A 58 18.71 -6.73 1.23
C SER A 58 19.24 -8.17 1.10
N ALA A 59 19.36 -8.87 2.23
CA ALA A 59 19.73 -10.27 2.28
C ALA A 59 18.59 -11.23 1.88
N GLY A 60 17.38 -10.72 1.63
CA GLY A 60 16.21 -11.53 1.31
C GLY A 60 15.74 -12.42 2.46
N GLN A 61 16.09 -12.04 3.70
CA GLN A 61 15.69 -12.75 4.90
C GLN A 61 14.19 -12.59 5.13
N ILE A 62 13.60 -13.62 5.72
CA ILE A 62 12.18 -13.61 6.08
C ILE A 62 12.00 -12.76 7.33
N ILE A 63 11.07 -11.81 7.26
CA ILE A 63 10.50 -11.13 8.40
C ILE A 63 9.27 -11.94 8.84
N GLU A 64 9.27 -12.38 10.09
CA GLU A 64 8.22 -13.23 10.65
C GLU A 64 6.88 -12.50 10.67
N ALA A 65 5.81 -13.19 10.29
CA ALA A 65 4.46 -12.63 10.28
C ALA A 65 4.01 -12.32 11.72
N GLY A 66 3.50 -11.11 11.93
CA GLY A 66 3.10 -10.65 13.27
C GLY A 66 4.27 -10.25 14.17
N SER A 67 5.51 -10.26 13.66
CA SER A 67 6.64 -9.65 14.38
C SER A 67 6.49 -8.13 14.45
N GLU A 68 7.13 -7.51 15.44
CA GLU A 68 7.14 -6.05 15.58
C GLU A 68 7.63 -5.36 14.31
N GLU A 69 8.70 -5.86 13.69
CA GLU A 69 9.24 -5.32 12.43
C GLU A 69 8.22 -5.34 11.29
N GLU A 70 7.48 -6.44 11.15
CA GLU A 70 6.46 -6.59 10.11
C GLU A 70 5.26 -5.68 10.36
N VAL A 71 4.78 -5.63 11.61
CA VAL A 71 3.66 -4.79 12.03
C VAL A 71 4.00 -3.31 11.87
N GLU A 72 5.18 -2.88 12.33
CA GLU A 72 5.64 -1.49 12.20
C GLU A 72 5.75 -1.08 10.73
N LEU A 73 6.41 -1.89 9.90
CA LEU A 73 6.59 -1.60 8.48
C LEU A 73 5.23 -1.38 7.78
N ARG A 74 4.24 -2.24 8.07
CA ARG A 74 2.90 -2.13 7.48
C ARG A 74 2.09 -0.97 8.05
N ALA A 75 2.10 -0.78 9.37
CA ALA A 75 1.37 0.29 10.02
C ALA A 75 1.89 1.66 9.55
N TRP A 76 3.21 1.83 9.46
CA TRP A 76 3.81 3.07 8.96
C TRP A 76 3.51 3.33 7.48
N SER A 77 3.41 2.27 6.67
CA SER A 77 2.96 2.42 5.28
C SER A 77 1.54 2.97 5.19
N VAL A 78 0.61 2.38 5.96
CA VAL A 78 -0.78 2.84 6.02
C VAL A 78 -0.87 4.29 6.46
N GLN A 79 -0.12 4.64 7.52
CA GLN A 79 -0.09 6.00 8.05
C GLN A 79 0.52 7.00 7.07
N ALA A 80 1.55 6.62 6.32
CA ALA A 80 2.17 7.47 5.31
C ALA A 80 1.19 7.76 4.16
N VAL A 81 0.48 6.74 3.66
CA VAL A 81 -0.49 6.93 2.57
C VAL A 81 -1.70 7.74 3.01
N GLU A 82 -2.18 7.57 4.25
CA GLU A 82 -3.27 8.41 4.77
C GLU A 82 -2.85 9.88 4.85
N GLN A 83 -1.65 10.16 5.35
CA GLN A 83 -1.12 11.53 5.40
C GLN A 83 -0.94 12.12 4.00
N LEU A 84 -0.41 11.36 3.05
CA LEU A 84 -0.31 11.80 1.65
C LEU A 84 -1.70 12.14 1.07
N ALA A 85 -2.69 11.28 1.31
CA ALA A 85 -4.05 11.53 0.86
C ALA A 85 -4.64 12.78 1.53
N GLN A 86 -4.39 12.99 2.82
CA GLN A 86 -4.81 14.18 3.55
C GLN A 86 -4.18 15.46 2.97
N MET A 87 -2.86 15.47 2.76
CA MET A 87 -2.15 16.60 2.15
C MET A 87 -2.71 16.93 0.76
N LEU A 88 -3.02 15.91 -0.05
CA LEU A 88 -3.64 16.13 -1.36
C LEU A 88 -5.04 16.76 -1.25
N ARG A 89 -5.82 16.41 -0.22
CA ARG A 89 -7.14 17.00 0.04
C ARG A 89 -7.04 18.45 0.51
N GLU A 90 -6.14 18.72 1.46
CA GLU A 90 -6.05 20.00 2.17
C GLU A 90 -5.21 21.04 1.41
N ASP A 91 -4.07 20.63 0.87
CA ASP A 91 -3.07 21.56 0.30
C ASP A 91 -3.12 21.64 -1.22
N HIS A 92 -3.59 20.58 -1.89
CA HIS A 92 -3.57 20.46 -3.36
C HIS A 92 -4.96 20.53 -4.02
N GLY A 93 -6.02 20.80 -3.26
CA GLY A 93 -7.36 21.03 -3.80
C GLY A 93 -7.99 19.78 -4.43
N LEU A 94 -7.65 18.59 -3.96
CA LEU A 94 -8.24 17.31 -4.39
C LEU A 94 -9.17 16.73 -3.30
N PRO A 95 -10.31 17.38 -2.97
CA PRO A 95 -11.11 17.07 -1.77
C PRO A 95 -11.73 15.67 -1.75
N HIS A 96 -11.73 14.96 -2.88
CA HIS A 96 -12.32 13.62 -3.01
C HIS A 96 -11.27 12.52 -3.22
N VAL A 97 -9.98 12.83 -3.09
CA VAL A 97 -8.95 11.79 -3.17
C VAL A 97 -9.03 10.89 -1.93
N ARG A 98 -9.13 9.59 -2.18
CA ARG A 98 -9.14 8.55 -1.16
C ARG A 98 -7.78 7.88 -1.10
N SER A 99 -7.42 7.39 0.09
CA SER A 99 -6.15 6.73 0.36
C SER A 99 -5.93 5.51 -0.55
N ILE A 100 -7.00 4.80 -0.89
CA ILE A 100 -6.98 3.70 -1.87
C ILE A 100 -6.59 4.12 -3.30
N GLN A 101 -6.84 5.37 -3.68
CA GLN A 101 -6.42 5.90 -4.99
C GLN A 101 -4.95 6.28 -4.97
N VAL A 102 -4.47 6.81 -3.84
CA VAL A 102 -3.06 7.12 -3.63
C VAL A 102 -2.24 5.82 -3.60
N ASP A 103 -2.70 4.83 -2.84
CA ASP A 103 -2.15 3.47 -2.77
C ASP A 103 -1.91 2.86 -4.16
N TRP A 104 -2.94 2.88 -5.02
CA TRP A 104 -2.84 2.33 -6.37
C TRP A 104 -1.79 3.07 -7.23
N ILE A 105 -1.75 4.41 -7.17
CA ILE A 105 -0.75 5.20 -7.92
C ILE A 105 0.67 4.87 -7.44
N LEU A 106 0.87 4.80 -6.11
CA LEU A 106 2.15 4.44 -5.52
C LEU A 106 2.54 3.00 -5.87
N TRP A 107 1.57 2.08 -5.92
CA TRP A 107 1.81 0.71 -6.31
C TRP A 107 2.29 0.61 -7.77
N GLU A 108 1.62 1.29 -8.70
CA GLU A 108 2.01 1.31 -10.12
C GLU A 108 3.42 1.89 -10.32
N GLU A 109 3.69 3.03 -9.66
CA GLU A 109 5.02 3.65 -9.70
C GLU A 109 6.09 2.72 -9.11
N GLY A 110 5.79 2.08 -7.98
CA GLY A 110 6.70 1.14 -7.33
C GLY A 110 6.98 -0.07 -8.21
N GLU A 111 5.95 -0.62 -8.87
CA GLU A 111 6.09 -1.76 -9.78
C GLU A 111 6.97 -1.42 -10.97
N GLN A 112 6.77 -0.25 -11.57
CA GLN A 112 7.58 0.23 -12.68
C GLN A 112 9.05 0.38 -12.27
N LYS A 113 9.32 1.07 -11.15
CA LYS A 113 10.70 1.23 -10.65
C LYS A 113 11.35 -0.10 -10.26
N HIS A 114 10.56 -1.07 -9.81
CA HIS A 114 11.07 -2.41 -9.53
C HIS A 114 11.50 -3.15 -10.79
N ILE A 115 10.68 -3.12 -11.85
CA ILE A 115 11.00 -3.71 -13.16
C ILE A 115 12.28 -3.08 -13.72
N GLU A 116 12.42 -1.77 -13.58
CA GLU A 116 13.60 -1.01 -13.98
C GLU A 116 14.81 -1.17 -13.05
N LYS A 117 14.64 -1.90 -11.93
CA LYS A 117 15.66 -2.14 -10.89
C LYS A 117 16.22 -0.85 -10.26
N LEU A 118 15.37 0.16 -10.13
CA LEU A 118 15.71 1.46 -9.53
C LEU A 118 15.52 1.49 -8.01
N ILE A 119 14.88 0.48 -7.42
CA ILE A 119 14.60 0.40 -5.98
C ILE A 119 15.10 -0.93 -5.38
N ALA A 120 15.52 -0.89 -4.12
CA ALA A 120 15.98 -2.05 -3.35
C ALA A 120 14.87 -3.11 -3.19
N PRO A 121 15.18 -4.39 -2.90
CA PRO A 121 14.17 -5.44 -2.71
C PRO A 121 13.10 -5.08 -1.66
N HIS A 122 11.91 -5.68 -1.78
CA HIS A 122 10.86 -5.59 -0.76
C HIS A 122 11.09 -6.60 0.37
N HIS A 123 10.46 -6.34 1.53
CA HIS A 123 10.43 -7.28 2.64
C HIS A 123 9.72 -8.58 2.26
N ARG A 124 10.13 -9.71 2.86
CA ARG A 124 9.51 -11.01 2.62
C ARG A 124 8.90 -11.53 3.90
N THR A 125 7.61 -11.81 3.87
CA THR A 125 6.86 -12.37 5.01
C THR A 125 6.02 -13.53 4.49
N TRP A 126 6.14 -14.70 5.12
CA TRP A 126 5.31 -15.84 4.78
C TRP A 126 3.96 -15.76 5.49
N THR A 127 2.87 -15.75 4.74
CA THR A 127 1.52 -15.84 5.30
C THR A 127 0.65 -16.78 4.46
N THR A 128 -0.59 -17.00 4.88
CA THR A 128 -1.59 -17.68 4.05
C THR A 128 -2.21 -16.77 2.99
N PHE A 129 -1.95 -15.47 3.04
CA PHE A 129 -2.58 -14.46 2.19
C PHE A 129 -1.75 -14.14 0.92
N TYR A 130 -0.44 -14.43 0.96
CA TYR A 130 0.53 -14.23 -0.12
C TYR A 130 1.80 -15.03 0.18
#